data_AF-E2IV68-F1
#
_entry.id   AF-E2IV68-F1
#
_cell.length_a   1.000
_cell.length_b   1.000
_cell.length_c   1.000
_cell.angle_alpha   90.00
_cell.angle_beta   90.00
_cell.angle_gamma   90.00
#
_symmetry.space_group_name_H-M   'P 1'
#
loop_
_entity.id
_entity.type
_entity.pdbx_description
1 polymer ?
#
loop_
_entity_poly.entity_id
_entity_poly.type
_entity_poly.pdbx_seq_one_letter_code
_entity_poly.pdbx_strand_id
1 'polypeptide(L)'
;KLEPELSYRWSCRMAICGSCGMMVNNIPKLACKTFLRDYSGHMRIEPLANFPIERDLVVDLSHFIESLEAIKPYIIGNKMQELDGKPHPSKELAKSRTKQTPAQLEKYRQFSMCINCGLCYAACPQFGLNPEFVGPAALTLAHRYNLDNRDHGKAERMKIMNGENGVW
;
A
#
# COMPACT_ATOMS: atom_id res chain seq x y z
N LYS A 1 29.32 15.11 13.44
CA LYS A 1 28.51 16.07 14.22
C LYS A 1 27.06 15.63 14.13
N LEU A 2 26.24 15.83 15.16
CA LEU A 2 24.82 15.49 15.12
C LEU A 2 24.04 16.71 14.61
N GLU A 3 23.00 16.50 13.80
CA GLU A 3 22.24 17.57 13.13
C GLU A 3 20.75 17.52 13.55
N PRO A 4 20.29 18.42 14.44
CA PRO A 4 18.90 18.45 14.92
C PRO A 4 17.87 18.77 13.83
N GLU A 5 18.28 19.44 12.76
CA GLU A 5 17.43 19.82 11.64
C GLU A 5 17.10 18.64 10.70
N LEU A 6 17.60 17.42 10.96
CA LEU A 6 17.37 16.28 10.06
C LEU A 6 15.88 15.87 9.99
N SER A 7 15.30 16.07 8.81
CA SER A 7 13.97 15.62 8.34
C SER A 7 13.82 14.12 8.03
N TYR A 8 12.93 13.37 8.69
CA TYR A 8 12.52 12.02 8.22
C TYR A 8 11.15 11.59 8.74
N ARG A 9 10.46 10.70 8.00
CA ARG A 9 9.18 10.11 8.43
C ARG A 9 9.39 8.81 9.22
N TRP A 10 8.71 8.68 10.36
CA TRP A 10 8.67 7.46 11.17
C TRP A 10 7.46 7.47 12.10
N SER A 11 7.12 6.31 12.70
CA SER A 11 6.11 6.25 13.77
C SER A 11 6.20 4.94 14.58
N CYS A 12 5.73 3.81 14.03
CA CYS A 12 5.46 2.59 14.83
C CYS A 12 6.67 1.89 15.46
N ARG A 13 7.87 2.06 14.88
CA ARG A 13 9.12 1.35 15.27
C ARG A 13 9.07 -0.19 15.20
N MET A 14 8.02 -0.77 14.64
CA MET A 14 7.82 -2.23 14.56
C MET A 14 7.38 -2.70 13.15
N ALA A 15 7.76 -1.93 12.13
CA ALA A 15 7.58 -2.27 10.71
C ALA A 15 6.13 -2.55 10.25
N ILE A 16 5.14 -1.84 10.83
CA ILE A 16 3.72 -2.03 10.49
C ILE A 16 3.02 -0.79 9.91
N CYS A 17 3.48 0.43 10.22
CA CYS A 17 2.82 1.65 9.74
C CYS A 17 3.26 2.12 8.33
N GLY A 18 4.34 1.55 7.79
CA GLY A 18 4.86 1.88 6.46
C GLY A 18 5.60 3.23 6.31
N SER A 19 5.58 4.12 7.29
CA SER A 19 6.04 5.52 7.11
C SER A 19 7.54 5.73 6.91
N CYS A 20 8.39 4.75 7.24
CA CYS A 20 9.85 4.92 7.30
C CYS A 20 10.59 4.33 6.09
N GLY A 21 9.96 4.35 4.92
CA GLY A 21 10.61 3.93 3.68
C GLY A 21 11.71 4.90 3.26
N MET A 22 12.90 4.37 2.97
CA MET A 22 14.06 5.12 2.48
C MET A 22 15.01 4.18 1.74
N MET A 23 16.00 4.74 1.05
CA MET A 23 17.04 3.97 0.39
C MET A 23 18.21 3.73 1.36
N VAL A 24 18.67 2.49 1.45
CA VAL A 24 19.84 2.10 2.25
C VAL A 24 20.79 1.32 1.36
N ASN A 25 21.93 1.94 1.02
CA ASN A 25 22.89 1.44 0.03
C ASN A 25 22.18 1.05 -1.30
N ASN A 26 21.42 1.98 -1.88
CA ASN A 26 20.62 1.80 -3.12
C ASN A 26 19.52 0.73 -3.07
N ILE A 27 19.18 0.22 -1.88
CA ILE A 27 18.10 -0.76 -1.71
C ILE A 27 16.97 -0.10 -0.90
N PRO A 28 15.71 -0.09 -1.39
CA PRO A 28 14.59 0.43 -0.63
C PRO A 28 14.32 -0.44 0.60
N LYS A 29 14.35 0.16 1.80
CA LYS A 29 14.15 -0.53 3.08
C LYS A 29 13.30 0.29 4.03
N LEU A 30 12.71 -0.40 5.01
CA LEU A 30 12.13 0.26 6.19
C LEU A 30 13.25 0.57 7.18
N ALA A 31 13.38 1.84 7.58
CA ALA A 31 14.42 2.26 8.53
C ALA A 31 14.36 1.48 9.84
N CYS A 32 13.15 1.34 10.42
CA CYS A 32 12.96 0.61 11.69
C CYS A 32 13.19 -0.90 11.61
N LYS A 33 13.36 -1.46 10.41
CA LYS A 33 13.70 -2.88 10.18
C LYS A 33 15.09 -3.04 9.57
N THR A 34 15.91 -2.00 9.61
CA THR A 34 17.28 -2.00 9.13
C THR A 34 18.21 -1.90 10.33
N PHE A 35 19.13 -2.85 10.49
CA PHE A 35 20.01 -2.89 11.65
C PHE A 35 21.42 -2.48 11.29
N LEU A 36 22.02 -1.59 12.08
CA LEU A 36 23.39 -1.11 11.87
C LEU A 36 24.42 -2.25 11.81
N ARG A 37 24.24 -3.31 12.60
CA ARG A 37 25.13 -4.48 12.64
C ARG A 37 25.24 -5.22 11.31
N ASP A 38 24.27 -5.05 10.41
CA ASP A 38 24.26 -5.70 9.10
C ASP A 38 25.12 -4.93 8.06
N TYR A 39 25.72 -3.80 8.46
CA TYR A 39 26.50 -2.90 7.61
C TYR A 39 27.84 -2.59 8.29
N SER A 40 28.85 -3.42 8.00
CA SER A 40 30.21 -3.16 8.45
C SER A 40 30.84 -2.03 7.62
N GLY A 41 31.08 -0.88 8.26
CA GLY A 41 31.77 0.25 7.64
C GLY A 41 30.82 1.33 7.16
N HIS A 42 30.39 1.26 5.90
CA HIS A 42 29.66 2.34 5.25
C HIS A 42 28.16 2.03 5.08
N MET A 43 27.33 2.95 5.58
CA MET A 43 25.89 2.96 5.37
C MET A 43 25.51 4.32 4.79
N ARG A 44 25.01 4.29 3.55
CA ARG A 44 24.44 5.45 2.87
C ARG A 44 22.93 5.40 2.97
N ILE A 45 22.35 6.47 3.51
CA ILE A 45 20.91 6.67 3.62
C ILE A 45 20.51 7.78 2.66
N GLU A 46 19.54 7.49 1.80
CA GLU A 46 19.03 8.42 0.79
C GLU A 46 17.49 8.42 0.85
N PRO A 47 16.82 9.49 0.37
CA PRO A 47 15.37 9.54 0.30
C PRO A 47 14.83 8.42 -0.58
N LEU A 48 13.58 8.02 -0.37
CA LEU A 48 12.96 6.93 -1.10
C LEU A 48 12.99 7.22 -2.62
N ALA A 49 13.61 6.35 -3.42
CA ALA A 49 13.82 6.59 -4.84
C ALA A 49 12.49 6.68 -5.62
N ASN A 50 12.57 7.30 -6.80
CA ASN A 50 11.46 7.53 -7.74
C ASN A 50 10.36 8.48 -7.23
N PHE A 51 10.54 9.09 -6.07
CA PHE A 51 9.66 10.15 -5.57
C PHE A 51 10.41 11.49 -5.50
N PRO A 52 9.77 12.63 -5.80
CA PRO A 52 10.36 13.94 -5.58
C PRO A 52 10.75 14.13 -4.11
N ILE A 53 11.90 14.75 -3.87
CA ILE A 53 12.38 15.04 -2.52
C ILE A 53 11.79 16.37 -2.07
N GLU A 54 11.07 16.37 -0.95
CA GLU A 54 10.53 17.58 -0.31
C GLU A 54 11.57 18.22 0.60
N ARG A 55 12.15 17.40 1.49
CA ARG A 55 13.21 17.83 2.42
C ARG A 55 13.89 16.63 3.03
N ASP A 56 15.22 16.62 3.06
CA ASP A 56 16.02 15.55 3.66
C ASP A 56 15.51 14.17 3.20
N LEU A 57 15.06 13.30 4.12
CA LEU A 57 14.53 11.95 3.80
C LEU A 57 13.01 11.92 3.59
N VAL A 58 12.36 13.08 3.48
CA VAL A 58 10.93 13.23 3.24
C VAL A 58 10.70 13.42 1.73
N VAL A 59 9.88 12.54 1.15
CA VAL A 59 9.51 12.59 -0.27
C VAL A 59 8.04 12.94 -0.47
N ASP A 60 7.68 13.43 -1.64
CA ASP A 60 6.28 13.58 -2.04
C ASP A 60 5.66 12.20 -2.35
N LEU A 61 4.54 11.87 -1.72
CA LEU A 61 3.81 10.62 -1.90
C LEU A 61 2.45 10.83 -2.59
N SER A 62 2.18 12.02 -3.13
CA SER A 62 0.86 12.38 -3.68
C SER A 62 0.43 11.41 -4.79
N HIS A 63 1.28 11.15 -5.79
CA HIS A 63 1.00 10.17 -6.85
C HIS A 63 0.67 8.77 -6.32
N PHE A 64 1.38 8.33 -5.27
CA PHE A 64 1.13 7.04 -4.64
C PHE A 64 -0.27 6.99 -3.99
N ILE A 65 -0.67 8.05 -3.29
CA ILE A 65 -2.00 8.15 -2.66
C ILE A 65 -3.09 8.22 -3.74
N GLU A 66 -2.93 9.07 -4.74
CA GLU A 66 -3.88 9.23 -5.85
C GLU A 66 -4.08 7.92 -6.62
N SER A 67 -3.00 7.18 -6.89
CA SER A 67 -3.04 5.86 -7.51
C SER A 67 -3.81 4.83 -6.67
N LEU A 68 -3.65 4.85 -5.34
CA LEU A 68 -4.40 3.98 -4.43
C LEU A 68 -5.89 4.32 -4.40
N GLU A 69 -6.25 5.60 -4.48
CA GLU A 69 -7.63 6.06 -4.49
C GLU A 69 -8.33 5.72 -5.80
N ALA A 70 -7.64 5.93 -6.93
CA ALA A 70 -8.17 5.70 -8.27
C ALA A 70 -8.72 4.28 -8.43
N ILE A 71 -8.05 3.26 -7.88
CA ILE A 71 -8.46 1.86 -8.01
C ILE A 71 -9.71 1.47 -7.19
N LYS A 72 -10.37 2.43 -6.53
CA LYS A 72 -11.60 2.23 -5.72
C LYS A 72 -11.44 1.11 -4.67
N PRO A 73 -10.60 1.33 -3.63
CA PRO A 73 -10.19 0.30 -2.67
C PRO A 73 -11.24 0.05 -1.57
N TYR A 74 -12.48 -0.25 -1.95
CA TYR A 74 -13.59 -0.54 -1.04
C TYR A 74 -14.55 -1.56 -1.67
N ILE A 75 -15.36 -2.24 -0.85
CA ILE A 75 -16.34 -3.22 -1.36
C ILE A 75 -17.42 -2.49 -2.19
N ILE A 76 -17.63 -2.93 -3.43
CA ILE A 76 -18.62 -2.35 -4.34
C ILE A 76 -19.73 -3.37 -4.65
N GLY A 77 -20.98 -2.89 -4.71
CA GLY A 77 -22.11 -3.68 -5.21
C GLY A 77 -22.55 -4.82 -4.29
N ASN A 78 -22.17 -4.78 -3.01
CA ASN A 78 -22.64 -5.74 -2.02
C ASN A 78 -23.99 -5.28 -1.44
N LYS A 79 -25.06 -6.05 -1.67
CA LYS A 79 -26.44 -5.70 -1.31
C LYS A 79 -26.84 -6.14 0.11
N MET A 80 -25.88 -6.31 1.02
CA MET A 80 -26.20 -6.65 2.41
C MET A 80 -26.86 -5.48 3.13
N GLN A 81 -27.75 -5.79 4.06
CA GLN A 81 -28.45 -4.79 4.84
C GLN A 81 -27.45 -4.02 5.72
N GLU A 82 -27.41 -2.70 5.55
CA GLU A 82 -26.62 -1.83 6.42
C GLU A 82 -27.22 -1.82 7.83
N LEU A 83 -26.34 -1.80 8.84
CA LEU A 83 -26.73 -1.67 10.24
C LEU A 83 -26.72 -0.20 10.63
N ASP A 84 -27.51 0.18 11.63
CA ASP A 84 -27.66 1.58 12.07
C ASP A 84 -26.50 2.07 12.97
N GLY A 85 -25.41 1.31 13.04
CA GLY A 85 -24.24 1.59 13.89
C GLY A 85 -24.43 1.24 15.36
N LYS A 86 -25.59 0.72 15.79
CA LYS A 86 -25.83 0.29 17.17
C LYS A 86 -25.46 -1.19 17.38
N PRO A 87 -25.31 -1.64 18.63
CA PRO A 87 -25.16 -3.06 18.93
C PRO A 87 -26.38 -3.87 18.47
N HIS A 88 -26.16 -4.88 17.63
CA HIS A 88 -27.22 -5.77 17.13
C HIS A 88 -27.03 -7.22 17.62
N PRO A 89 -28.13 -7.97 17.84
CA PRO A 89 -28.07 -9.41 18.14
C PRO A 89 -27.38 -10.20 17.02
N SER A 90 -26.76 -11.33 17.38
CA SER A 90 -26.04 -12.20 16.42
C SER A 90 -26.88 -12.63 15.21
N LYS A 91 -28.20 -12.80 15.37
CA LYS A 91 -29.13 -13.15 14.27
C LYS A 91 -29.28 -12.03 13.24
N GLU A 92 -29.20 -10.78 13.65
CA GLU A 92 -29.28 -9.61 12.76
C GLU A 92 -27.93 -9.37 12.09
N LEU A 93 -26.82 -9.52 12.83
CA LEU A 93 -25.47 -9.50 12.28
C LEU A 93 -25.26 -10.56 11.18
N ALA A 94 -25.91 -11.72 11.30
CA ALA A 94 -25.83 -12.77 10.27
C ALA A 94 -26.50 -12.36 8.94
N LYS A 95 -27.47 -11.43 8.97
CA LYS A 95 -28.16 -10.91 7.77
C LYS A 95 -27.43 -9.76 7.11
N SER A 96 -26.58 -9.05 7.85
CA SER A 96 -25.76 -7.93 7.36
C SER A 96 -24.32 -8.34 6.97
N ARG A 97 -23.98 -9.63 7.09
CA ARG A 97 -22.64 -10.15 6.77
C ARG A 97 -22.69 -11.14 5.63
N THR A 98 -21.83 -10.94 4.64
CA THR A 98 -21.58 -11.96 3.61
C THR A 98 -20.76 -13.11 4.21
N LYS A 99 -21.21 -14.35 4.01
CA LYS A 99 -20.44 -15.54 4.40
C LYS A 99 -19.15 -15.61 3.57
N GLN A 100 -18.04 -15.87 4.24
CA GLN A 100 -16.74 -16.08 3.61
C GLN A 100 -16.05 -17.27 4.29
N THR A 101 -15.67 -18.25 3.50
CA THR A 101 -14.92 -19.43 3.93
C THR A 101 -13.41 -19.10 4.03
N PRO A 102 -12.63 -19.88 4.79
CA PRO A 102 -11.17 -19.73 4.82
C PRO A 102 -10.54 -19.79 3.42
N ALA A 103 -11.01 -20.71 2.55
CA ALA A 103 -10.51 -20.83 1.19
C ALA A 103 -10.84 -19.60 0.31
N GLN A 104 -11.95 -18.91 0.55
CA GLN A 104 -12.27 -17.65 -0.14
C GLN A 104 -11.41 -16.50 0.35
N LEU A 105 -11.17 -16.39 1.66
CA LEU A 105 -10.29 -15.38 2.25
C LEU A 105 -8.85 -15.54 1.72
N GLU A 106 -8.36 -16.79 1.65
CA GLU A 106 -6.97 -17.07 1.27
C GLU A 106 -6.62 -16.58 -0.14
N LYS A 107 -7.61 -16.45 -1.04
CA LYS A 107 -7.39 -15.91 -2.39
C LYS A 107 -6.77 -14.52 -2.39
N TYR A 108 -7.10 -13.67 -1.42
CA TYR A 108 -6.60 -12.29 -1.38
C TYR A 108 -5.86 -11.92 -0.09
N ARG A 109 -5.85 -12.80 0.91
CA ARG A 109 -5.30 -12.51 2.23
C ARG A 109 -3.89 -11.94 2.15
N GLN A 110 -3.01 -12.55 1.36
CA GLN A 110 -1.64 -12.07 1.18
C GLN A 110 -1.59 -10.63 0.65
N PHE A 111 -2.38 -10.33 -0.38
CA PHE A 111 -2.43 -9.00 -1.00
C PHE A 111 -3.05 -7.93 -0.08
N SER A 112 -3.82 -8.33 0.94
CA SER A 112 -4.37 -7.41 1.94
C SER A 112 -3.37 -6.96 3.01
N MET A 113 -2.16 -7.52 3.03
CA MET A 113 -1.13 -7.19 4.03
C MET A 113 -0.24 -6.01 3.61
N CYS A 114 -0.58 -5.29 2.54
CA CYS A 114 0.13 -4.07 2.15
C CYS A 114 0.01 -3.01 3.25
N ILE A 115 1.14 -2.45 3.69
CA ILE A 115 1.22 -1.37 4.69
C ILE A 115 1.49 0.00 4.08
N ASN A 116 1.39 0.11 2.76
CA ASN A 116 1.56 1.35 2.00
C ASN A 116 2.90 2.07 2.23
N CYS A 117 4.00 1.30 2.29
CA CYS A 117 5.34 1.84 2.57
C CYS A 117 6.07 2.46 1.37
N GLY A 118 5.52 2.35 0.16
CA GLY A 118 6.12 2.89 -1.07
C GLY A 118 7.39 2.16 -1.57
N LEU A 119 7.96 1.21 -0.83
CA LEU A 119 9.22 0.55 -1.22
C LEU A 119 9.16 -0.13 -2.60
N CYS A 120 8.00 -0.68 -2.97
CA CYS A 120 7.81 -1.30 -4.27
C CYS A 120 7.84 -0.30 -5.44
N TYR A 121 7.50 0.97 -5.22
CA TYR A 121 7.61 2.04 -6.23
C TYR A 121 9.08 2.43 -6.42
N ALA A 122 9.83 2.56 -5.32
CA ALA A 122 11.27 2.82 -5.36
C ALA A 122 12.06 1.65 -5.99
N ALA A 123 11.60 0.42 -5.81
CA ALA A 123 12.21 -0.76 -6.41
C ALA A 123 11.88 -0.93 -7.90
N CYS A 124 10.75 -0.39 -8.37
CA CYS A 124 10.25 -0.62 -9.72
C CYS A 124 10.93 0.33 -10.72
N PRO A 125 11.71 -0.18 -11.68
CA PRO A 125 12.32 0.67 -12.69
C PRO A 125 11.29 1.28 -13.66
N GLN A 126 10.17 0.60 -13.91
CA GLN A 126 9.12 1.14 -14.79
C GLN A 126 8.47 2.40 -14.22
N PHE A 127 8.27 2.44 -12.90
CA PHE A 127 7.79 3.66 -12.24
C PHE A 127 8.82 4.80 -12.32
N GLY A 128 10.12 4.47 -12.21
CA GLY A 128 11.18 5.46 -12.39
C GLY A 128 11.28 6.01 -13.83
N LEU A 129 10.86 5.24 -14.83
CA LEU A 129 10.83 5.66 -16.25
C LEU A 129 9.52 6.34 -16.65
N ASN A 130 8.41 5.93 -16.07
CA ASN A 130 7.06 6.46 -16.32
C ASN A 130 6.38 6.78 -14.97
N PRO A 131 6.46 8.03 -14.49
CA PRO A 131 5.79 8.44 -13.26
C PRO A 131 4.26 8.33 -13.31
N GLU A 132 3.64 8.27 -14.50
CA GLU A 132 2.18 8.11 -14.62
C GLU A 132 1.72 6.68 -14.37
N PHE A 133 2.64 5.71 -14.35
CA PHE A 133 2.34 4.32 -14.03
C PHE A 133 1.67 4.21 -12.64
N VAL A 134 0.51 3.53 -12.60
CA VAL A 134 -0.29 3.35 -11.39
C VAL A 134 0.50 2.66 -10.28
N GLY A 135 1.41 1.75 -10.65
CA GLY A 135 2.38 1.20 -9.73
C GLY A 135 1.94 -0.08 -9.01
N PRO A 136 2.92 -0.81 -8.43
CA PRO A 136 2.73 -2.16 -7.94
C PRO A 136 1.76 -2.28 -6.74
N ALA A 137 1.79 -1.33 -5.80
CA ALA A 137 0.91 -1.40 -4.63
C ALA A 137 -0.55 -1.15 -5.00
N ALA A 138 -0.83 -0.15 -5.83
CA ALA A 138 -2.19 0.14 -6.29
C ALA A 138 -2.77 -1.01 -7.10
N LEU A 139 -2.01 -1.59 -8.03
CA LEU A 139 -2.45 -2.78 -8.78
C LEU A 139 -2.70 -4.00 -7.86
N THR A 140 -1.84 -4.21 -6.86
CA THR A 140 -2.03 -5.27 -5.86
C THR A 140 -3.30 -5.04 -5.03
N LEU A 141 -3.56 -3.79 -4.62
CA LEU A 141 -4.75 -3.46 -3.84
C LEU A 141 -6.03 -3.61 -4.68
N ALA A 142 -6.00 -3.24 -5.96
CA ALA A 142 -7.09 -3.51 -6.90
C ALA A 142 -7.36 -5.01 -7.04
N HIS A 143 -6.29 -5.80 -7.21
CA HIS A 143 -6.38 -7.26 -7.32
C HIS A 143 -6.93 -7.90 -6.04
N ARG A 144 -6.51 -7.41 -4.87
CA ARG A 144 -7.04 -7.84 -3.56
C ARG A 144 -8.56 -7.69 -3.48
N TYR A 145 -9.13 -6.62 -4.03
CA TYR A 145 -10.58 -6.44 -4.04
C TYR A 145 -11.24 -7.31 -5.11
N ASN A 146 -10.64 -7.43 -6.30
CA ASN A 146 -11.18 -8.25 -7.39
C ASN A 146 -11.26 -9.75 -7.06
N LEU A 147 -10.46 -10.23 -6.11
CA LEU A 147 -10.48 -11.62 -5.64
C LEU A 147 -11.39 -11.84 -4.42
N ASP A 148 -11.94 -10.79 -3.82
CA ASP A 148 -12.80 -10.86 -2.64
C ASP A 148 -14.23 -11.25 -3.05
N ASN A 149 -14.76 -12.37 -2.53
CA ASN A 149 -16.10 -12.85 -2.87
C ASN A 149 -17.24 -11.92 -2.42
N ARG A 150 -16.91 -10.89 -1.65
CA ARG A 150 -17.85 -9.88 -1.14
C ARG A 150 -17.94 -8.68 -2.08
N ASP A 151 -17.00 -8.53 -3.02
CA ASP A 151 -16.93 -7.41 -3.96
C ASP A 151 -17.49 -7.80 -5.33
N HIS A 152 -18.30 -6.91 -5.91
CA HIS A 152 -18.87 -7.03 -7.25
C HIS A 152 -18.46 -5.85 -8.16
N GLY A 153 -17.40 -5.13 -7.81
CA GLY A 153 -16.93 -3.92 -8.48
C GLY A 153 -15.80 -4.13 -9.47
N LYS A 154 -15.44 -5.37 -9.82
CA LYS A 154 -14.29 -5.66 -10.69
C LYS A 154 -14.30 -4.83 -11.98
N ALA A 155 -15.45 -4.70 -12.64
CA ALA A 155 -15.59 -3.92 -13.87
C ALA A 155 -15.16 -2.44 -13.71
N GLU A 156 -15.36 -1.85 -12.53
CA GLU A 156 -14.94 -0.48 -12.25
C GLU A 156 -13.41 -0.35 -12.16
N ARG A 157 -12.73 -1.37 -11.61
CA ARG A 157 -11.26 -1.37 -11.46
C ARG A 157 -10.54 -1.73 -12.74
N MET A 158 -11.13 -2.61 -13.55
CA MET A 158 -10.53 -3.03 -14.82
C MET A 158 -10.33 -1.86 -15.80
N LYS A 159 -11.13 -0.79 -15.70
CA LYS A 159 -10.95 0.44 -16.50
C LYS A 159 -9.55 1.06 -16.30
N ILE A 160 -9.03 1.01 -15.07
CA ILE A 160 -7.72 1.55 -14.71
C ILE A 160 -6.64 0.50 -14.97
N MET A 161 -6.87 -0.74 -14.54
CA MET A 161 -5.88 -1.82 -14.69
C MET A 161 -5.54 -2.11 -16.15
N ASN A 162 -6.50 -1.96 -17.08
CA ASN A 162 -6.28 -2.18 -18.51
C ASN A 162 -5.81 -0.92 -19.26
N GLY A 163 -5.68 0.23 -18.58
CA GLY A 163 -5.12 1.43 -19.18
C GLY A 163 -3.64 1.26 -19.53
N GLU A 164 -3.10 2.17 -20.33
CA GLU A 164 -1.68 2.17 -20.74
C GLU A 164 -0.75 2.29 -19.52
N ASN A 165 -1.14 3.08 -18.52
CA ASN A 165 -0.44 3.19 -17.24
C ASN A 165 -0.88 2.13 -16.20
N GLY A 166 -1.61 1.10 -16.65
CA GLY A 166 -2.17 0.00 -15.88
C GLY A 166 -1.17 -1.14 -15.70
N VAL A 167 -1.55 -2.38 -16.01
CA VAL A 167 -0.69 -3.56 -15.80
C VAL A 167 0.34 -3.83 -16.92
N TRP A 168 0.29 -3.07 -18.02
CA TRP A 168 1.05 -3.30 -19.25
C TRP A 168 2.30 -2.43 -19.33
#